data_AF-A0AA97DUM3-F1
#
_entry.id   AF-A0AA97DUM3-F1
#
_cell.length_a   1.000
_cell.length_b   1.000
_cell.length_c   1.000
_cell.angle_alpha   90.00
_cell.angle_beta   90.00
_cell.angle_gamma   90.00
#
_symmetry.space_group_name_H-M   'P 1'
#
loop_
_entity.id
_entity.type
_entity.pdbx_description
1 polymer ?
#
loop_
_entity_poly.entity_id
_entity_poly.type
_entity_poly.pdbx_seq_one_letter_code
_entity_poly.pdbx_strand_id
1 'polypeptide(L)'
;MLAILTGLEIDSAKSGIRPDLDEYLKERRVERTSFLQYKNLVEEAEETRRAWHEPTHQQRIKAFFKKIDWDKVDSNLERMPYLALQLEKHTPAIKSKPAKDKELFTFAQEPDWKERLDQELLERISALLSDYEGCLSRIWVCRVEPKEKKRKRDIERILFARGQEELWDTDELYAQLGSLPPERVVAIWAALDNTRWQFLTEEQRMQFLLTWLPEYEHLFDLFSDFRSGGYRVLSNLLCDILQENEQQTKRQLHRPGDSPVFDDLMEAYLTKRNSQHYREAVSTRCRKLLNEIVRPQTAVRYVEALGKRNLLWDLLLDVLEPNVLEVHHAE
;
A
#
# COMPACT_ATOMS: atom_id res chain seq x y z
N MET A 1 -7.79 59.48 10.40
CA MET A 1 -7.22 58.40 9.56
C MET A 1 -7.18 58.77 8.08
N LEU A 2 -8.29 59.24 7.47
CA LEU A 2 -8.32 59.67 6.06
C LEU A 2 -7.31 60.80 5.73
N ALA A 3 -7.09 61.75 6.65
CA ALA A 3 -6.12 62.84 6.48
C ALA A 3 -4.65 62.38 6.51
N ILE A 4 -4.35 61.24 7.15
CA ILE A 4 -2.99 60.67 7.23
C ILE A 4 -2.69 59.88 5.95
N LEU A 5 -3.68 59.12 5.46
CA LEU A 5 -3.56 58.38 4.20
C LEU A 5 -3.42 59.31 2.98
N THR A 6 -4.15 60.42 2.96
CA THR A 6 -4.03 61.44 1.90
C THR A 6 -2.68 62.17 1.95
N GLY A 7 -2.14 62.44 3.15
CA GLY A 7 -0.79 62.98 3.31
C GLY A 7 0.30 62.02 2.79
N LEU A 8 0.19 60.72 3.10
CA LEU A 8 1.11 59.68 2.65
C LEU A 8 1.03 59.43 1.12
N GLU A 9 -0.15 59.56 0.51
CA GLU A 9 -0.30 59.49 -0.95
C GLU A 9 0.37 60.66 -1.68
N ILE A 10 0.29 61.88 -1.12
CA ILE A 10 0.93 63.07 -1.69
C ILE A 10 2.46 62.97 -1.58
N ASP A 11 2.98 62.44 -0.47
CA ASP A 11 4.42 62.28 -0.23
C ASP A 11 5.02 61.12 -1.06
N SER A 12 4.24 60.05 -1.26
CA SER A 12 4.53 58.96 -2.20
C SER A 12 4.64 59.46 -3.65
N ALA A 13 3.71 60.31 -4.09
CA ALA A 13 3.71 60.87 -5.44
C ALA A 13 4.90 61.82 -5.70
N LYS A 14 5.44 62.46 -4.64
CA LYS A 14 6.61 63.34 -4.73
C LYS A 14 7.95 62.61 -4.61
N SER A 15 8.03 61.58 -3.78
CA SER A 15 9.27 60.85 -3.50
C SER A 15 9.47 59.61 -4.39
N GLY A 16 8.40 59.10 -5.01
CA GLY A 16 8.42 57.86 -5.79
C GLY A 16 8.57 56.58 -4.95
N ILE A 17 8.60 56.71 -3.62
CA ILE A 17 8.77 55.59 -2.69
C ILE A 17 7.40 55.25 -2.10
N ARG A 18 6.98 53.99 -2.25
CA ARG A 18 5.70 53.52 -1.71
C ARG A 18 5.78 53.49 -0.18
N PRO A 19 4.87 54.17 0.55
CA PRO A 19 4.88 54.17 2.01
C PRO A 19 4.54 52.79 2.55
N ASP A 20 5.26 52.38 3.60
CA ASP A 20 5.01 51.13 4.29
C ASP A 20 3.77 51.29 5.19
N LEU A 21 2.71 50.56 4.85
CA LEU A 21 1.41 50.60 5.54
C LEU A 21 1.26 49.45 6.54
N ASP A 22 2.31 48.64 6.74
CA ASP A 22 2.27 47.45 7.59
C ASP A 22 1.91 47.77 9.03
N GLU A 23 2.33 48.92 9.56
CA GLU A 23 2.03 49.36 10.92
C GLU A 23 0.52 49.61 11.12
N TYR A 24 -0.16 50.14 10.10
CA TYR A 24 -1.60 50.45 10.14
C TYR A 24 -2.50 49.25 9.78
N LEU A 25 -1.98 48.29 9.01
CA LEU A 25 -2.72 47.08 8.62
C LEU A 25 -2.69 45.98 9.70
N LYS A 26 -1.75 46.04 10.65
CA LYS A 26 -1.59 45.02 11.72
C LYS A 26 -2.63 45.07 12.83
N GLU A 27 -3.35 46.18 13.01
CA GLU A 27 -4.23 46.39 14.18
C GLU A 27 -5.65 45.83 14.03
N ARG A 28 -6.14 45.56 12.81
CA ARG A 28 -7.46 44.90 12.62
C ARG A 28 -7.31 43.46 12.18
N ARG A 29 -7.03 42.57 13.15
CA ARG A 29 -7.37 41.15 12.98
C ARG A 29 -8.89 40.99 13.09
N VAL A 30 -9.60 41.28 12.00
CA VAL A 30 -10.99 40.84 11.86
C VAL A 30 -10.99 39.33 12.04
N GLU A 31 -11.80 38.82 12.95
CA GLU A 31 -11.96 37.37 13.11
C GLU A 31 -12.36 36.80 11.75
N ARG A 32 -11.55 35.86 11.23
CA ARG A 32 -11.86 35.19 9.96
C ARG A 32 -13.22 34.54 10.09
N THR A 33 -14.04 34.63 9.05
CA THR A 33 -15.35 33.99 9.07
C THR A 33 -15.23 32.47 9.20
N SER A 34 -16.27 31.81 9.71
CA SER A 34 -16.30 30.36 9.94
C SER A 34 -15.93 29.57 8.69
N PHE A 35 -16.41 29.98 7.51
CA PHE A 35 -16.08 29.37 6.22
C PHE A 35 -14.57 29.47 5.93
N LEU A 36 -13.98 30.66 6.10
CA LEU A 36 -12.55 30.85 5.85
C LEU A 36 -11.69 30.11 6.88
N GLN A 37 -12.13 30.00 8.14
CA GLN A 37 -11.47 29.17 9.14
C GLN A 37 -11.47 27.69 8.75
N TYR A 38 -12.62 27.17 8.29
CA TYR A 38 -12.72 25.80 7.79
C TYR A 38 -11.83 25.56 6.56
N LYS A 39 -11.86 26.47 5.57
CA LYS A 39 -11.03 26.37 4.36
C LYS A 39 -9.54 26.26 4.69
N ASN A 40 -9.03 27.11 5.58
CA ASN A 40 -7.63 27.04 6.01
C ASN A 40 -7.30 25.70 6.69
N LEU A 41 -8.20 25.16 7.52
CA LEU A 41 -7.98 23.86 8.17
C LEU A 41 -7.90 22.69 7.18
N VAL A 42 -8.63 22.78 6.06
CA VAL A 42 -8.60 21.77 4.98
C VAL A 42 -7.31 21.90 4.16
N GLU A 43 -6.95 23.12 3.76
CA GLU A 43 -5.70 23.39 3.02
C GLU A 43 -4.46 22.98 3.86
N GLU A 44 -4.44 23.28 5.17
CA GLU A 44 -3.39 22.80 6.09
C GLU A 44 -3.32 21.26 6.15
N ALA A 45 -4.46 20.56 6.02
CA ALA A 45 -4.48 19.10 6.04
C ALA A 45 -3.91 18.47 4.75
N GLU A 46 -3.99 19.18 3.63
CA GLU A 46 -3.47 18.73 2.33
C GLU A 46 -1.99 19.08 2.14
N GLU A 47 -1.56 20.25 2.60
CA GLU A 47 -0.25 20.81 2.29
C GLU A 47 0.82 20.56 3.38
N THR A 48 0.43 20.52 4.66
CA THR A 48 1.40 20.46 5.77
C THR A 48 1.51 19.09 6.43
N ARG A 49 2.75 18.68 6.70
CA ARG A 49 3.04 17.51 7.55
C ARG A 49 2.97 17.92 9.02
N ARG A 50 1.93 17.45 9.72
CA ARG A 50 1.72 17.62 11.17
C ARG A 50 2.93 17.20 12.01
N ALA A 51 3.28 17.97 13.04
CA ALA A 51 4.22 17.51 14.07
C ALA A 51 3.60 16.39 14.94
N TRP A 52 4.43 15.49 15.48
CA TRP A 52 3.93 14.27 16.15
C TRP A 52 3.07 14.54 17.40
N HIS A 53 3.26 15.68 18.06
CA HIS A 53 2.58 16.10 19.30
C HIS A 53 1.35 16.98 19.08
N GLU A 54 1.14 17.51 17.87
CA GLU A 54 -0.04 18.33 17.58
C GLU A 54 -1.30 17.48 17.41
N PRO A 55 -2.51 17.98 17.66
CA PRO A 55 -3.74 17.27 17.36
C PRO A 55 -3.84 16.92 15.86
N THR A 56 -4.41 15.75 15.53
CA THR A 56 -4.58 15.34 14.12
C THR A 56 -5.46 16.35 13.37
N HIS A 57 -5.23 16.56 12.06
CA HIS A 57 -6.08 17.45 11.24
C HIS A 57 -7.58 17.12 11.37
N GLN A 58 -7.93 15.83 11.39
CA GLN A 58 -9.31 15.39 11.65
C GLN A 58 -9.82 15.79 13.05
N GLN A 59 -8.97 15.80 14.07
CA GLN A 59 -9.34 16.25 15.41
C GLN A 59 -9.55 17.77 15.45
N ARG A 60 -8.70 18.54 14.75
CA ARG A 60 -8.84 20.01 14.61
C ARG A 60 -10.13 20.38 13.90
N ILE A 61 -10.45 19.71 12.79
CA ILE A 61 -11.72 19.89 12.05
C ILE A 61 -12.92 19.51 12.92
N LYS A 62 -12.86 18.38 13.65
CA LYS A 62 -13.93 18.00 14.60
C LYS A 62 -14.12 18.99 15.74
N ALA A 63 -13.02 19.53 16.29
CA ALA A 63 -13.07 20.55 17.33
C ALA A 63 -13.68 21.86 16.82
N PHE A 64 -13.35 22.26 15.59
CA PHE A 64 -13.96 23.40 14.90
C PHE A 64 -15.49 23.25 14.82
N PHE A 65 -15.99 22.11 14.33
CA PHE A 65 -17.43 21.88 14.24
C PHE A 65 -18.14 21.85 15.60
N LYS A 66 -17.46 21.43 16.67
CA LYS A 66 -18.02 21.45 18.04
C LYS A 66 -18.03 22.84 18.68
N LYS A 67 -17.14 23.73 18.26
CA LYS A 67 -16.99 25.07 18.84
C LYS A 67 -18.12 26.02 18.42
N ILE A 68 -18.68 25.81 17.23
CA ILE A 68 -19.65 26.71 16.61
C ILE A 68 -21.08 26.17 16.81
N ASP A 69 -21.98 27.06 17.23
CA ASP A 69 -23.42 26.79 17.29
C ASP A 69 -24.04 27.04 15.90
N TRP A 70 -24.08 26.00 15.07
CA TRP A 70 -24.48 26.08 13.66
C TRP A 70 -25.95 26.46 13.46
N ASP A 71 -26.79 26.35 14.49
CA ASP A 71 -28.21 26.73 14.45
C ASP A 71 -28.40 28.26 14.46
N LYS A 72 -27.40 29.01 14.96
CA LYS A 72 -27.41 30.48 15.02
C LYS A 72 -26.67 31.18 13.87
N VAL A 73 -26.10 30.41 12.94
CA VAL A 73 -25.34 30.98 11.82
C VAL A 73 -26.30 31.27 10.66
N ASP A 74 -26.68 32.53 10.46
CA ASP A 74 -27.72 32.88 9.48
C ASP A 74 -27.22 32.86 8.02
N SER A 75 -25.92 33.04 7.79
CA SER A 75 -25.35 33.06 6.44
C SER A 75 -25.20 31.64 5.87
N ASN A 76 -25.75 31.43 4.67
CA ASN A 76 -25.62 30.16 3.95
C ASN A 76 -24.16 29.80 3.66
N LEU A 77 -23.33 30.79 3.28
CA LEU A 77 -21.91 30.58 2.99
C LEU A 77 -21.16 30.11 4.23
N GLU A 78 -21.47 30.70 5.39
CA GLU A 78 -20.85 30.32 6.65
C GLU A 78 -21.29 28.93 7.11
N ARG A 79 -22.54 28.54 6.83
CA ARG A 79 -23.08 27.19 7.10
C ARG A 79 -22.60 26.10 6.14
N MET A 80 -22.00 26.44 4.99
CA MET A 80 -21.58 25.47 3.97
C MET A 80 -20.75 24.30 4.54
N PRO A 81 -19.74 24.50 5.40
CA PRO A 81 -18.94 23.40 5.92
C PRO A 81 -19.79 22.40 6.73
N TYR A 82 -20.76 22.91 7.49
CA TYR A 82 -21.65 22.09 8.29
C TYR A 82 -22.64 21.33 7.41
N LEU A 83 -23.21 21.99 6.40
CA LEU A 83 -24.10 21.35 5.43
C LEU A 83 -23.39 20.23 4.66
N ALA A 84 -22.15 20.45 4.21
CA ALA A 84 -21.34 19.42 3.58
C ALA A 84 -21.09 18.21 4.49
N LEU A 85 -20.77 18.45 5.77
CA LEU A 85 -20.60 17.38 6.77
C LEU A 85 -21.90 16.60 7.00
N GLN A 86 -23.05 17.27 7.02
CA GLN A 86 -24.34 16.60 7.16
C GLN A 86 -24.71 15.80 5.92
N LEU A 87 -24.43 16.33 4.73
CA LEU A 87 -24.59 15.60 3.47
C LEU A 87 -23.74 14.33 3.48
N GLU A 88 -22.47 14.40 3.87
CA GLU A 88 -21.60 13.23 3.95
C GLU A 88 -22.13 12.18 4.95
N LYS A 89 -22.63 12.60 6.12
CA LYS A 89 -23.20 11.69 7.13
C LYS A 89 -24.49 11.03 6.69
N HIS A 90 -25.35 11.77 6.01
CA HIS A 90 -26.70 11.34 5.66
C HIS A 90 -26.81 10.79 4.23
N THR A 91 -25.75 10.90 3.42
CA THR A 91 -25.67 10.31 2.08
C THR A 91 -24.83 9.03 2.14
N PRO A 92 -25.45 7.83 2.26
CA PRO A 92 -24.70 6.60 2.20
C PRO A 92 -24.04 6.48 0.82
N ALA A 93 -22.76 6.15 0.78
CA ALA A 93 -22.09 5.84 -0.48
C ALA A 93 -22.84 4.69 -1.18
N ILE A 94 -23.29 4.93 -2.41
CA ILE A 94 -23.98 3.92 -3.22
C ILE A 94 -22.98 2.78 -3.46
N LYS A 95 -23.19 1.66 -2.80
CA LYS A 95 -22.41 0.44 -3.07
C LYS A 95 -22.87 -0.11 -4.42
N SER A 96 -21.93 -0.31 -5.34
CA SER A 96 -22.20 -1.02 -6.60
C SER A 96 -22.74 -2.41 -6.27
N LYS A 97 -24.00 -2.67 -6.60
CA LYS A 97 -24.57 -4.02 -6.52
C LYS A 97 -24.16 -4.76 -7.79
N PRO A 98 -23.38 -5.85 -7.71
CA PRO A 98 -23.06 -6.63 -8.90
C PRO A 98 -24.33 -7.24 -9.47
N ALA A 99 -24.46 -7.24 -10.81
CA ALA A 99 -25.57 -7.86 -11.50
C ALA A 99 -25.64 -9.36 -11.20
N LYS A 100 -26.85 -9.91 -11.13
CA LYS A 100 -27.06 -11.36 -10.90
C LYS A 100 -26.71 -12.15 -12.16
N ASP A 101 -26.29 -13.41 -12.02
CA ASP A 101 -25.98 -14.30 -13.15
C ASP A 101 -27.14 -14.33 -14.17
N LYS A 102 -28.39 -14.38 -13.66
CA LYS A 102 -29.66 -14.36 -14.41
C LYS A 102 -29.88 -13.14 -15.29
N GLU A 103 -29.30 -12.01 -14.92
CA GLU A 103 -29.44 -10.74 -15.64
C GLU A 103 -28.40 -10.63 -16.77
N LEU A 104 -27.33 -11.42 -16.69
CA LEU A 104 -26.19 -11.34 -17.60
C LEU A 104 -26.17 -12.46 -18.64
N PHE A 105 -26.57 -13.68 -18.27
CA PHE A 105 -26.36 -14.87 -19.11
C PHE A 105 -27.66 -15.60 -19.44
N THR A 106 -27.76 -16.06 -20.70
CA THR A 106 -28.92 -16.80 -21.20
C THR A 106 -29.11 -18.12 -20.45
N PHE A 107 -28.04 -18.86 -20.22
CA PHE A 107 -28.07 -20.13 -19.50
C PHE A 107 -28.40 -19.99 -18.01
N ALA A 108 -28.14 -18.82 -17.41
CA ALA A 108 -28.34 -18.61 -15.99
C ALA A 108 -29.80 -18.33 -15.61
N GLN A 109 -30.69 -18.11 -16.60
CA GLN A 109 -32.12 -17.92 -16.38
C GLN A 109 -32.78 -19.13 -15.72
N GLU A 110 -32.32 -20.34 -16.05
CA GLU A 110 -32.78 -21.56 -15.40
C GLU A 110 -32.31 -21.63 -13.95
N PRO A 111 -33.17 -21.92 -12.96
CA PRO A 111 -32.78 -21.85 -11.54
C PRO A 111 -31.70 -22.85 -11.12
N ASP A 112 -31.67 -24.04 -11.74
CA ASP A 112 -30.82 -25.17 -11.32
C ASP A 112 -29.67 -25.44 -12.28
N TRP A 113 -29.28 -24.44 -13.08
CA TRP A 113 -28.25 -24.61 -14.11
C TRP A 113 -26.89 -25.04 -13.55
N LYS A 114 -26.56 -24.62 -12.31
CA LYS A 114 -25.32 -24.98 -11.62
C LYS A 114 -25.28 -26.46 -11.25
N GLU A 115 -26.42 -27.03 -10.85
CA GLU A 115 -26.52 -28.44 -10.44
C GLU A 115 -26.44 -29.41 -11.62
N ARG A 116 -26.69 -28.91 -12.84
CA ARG A 116 -26.57 -29.70 -14.08
C ARG A 116 -25.14 -29.80 -14.61
N LEU A 117 -24.20 -29.06 -14.02
CA LEU A 117 -22.80 -29.11 -14.42
C LEU A 117 -22.13 -30.36 -13.86
N ASP A 118 -21.24 -30.95 -14.65
CA ASP A 118 -20.39 -32.04 -14.20
C ASP A 118 -19.43 -31.56 -13.11
N GLN A 119 -19.55 -32.15 -11.93
CA GLN A 119 -18.75 -31.83 -10.74
C GLN A 119 -17.27 -32.15 -10.94
N GLU A 120 -16.93 -33.22 -11.65
CA GLU A 120 -15.53 -33.60 -11.88
C GLU A 120 -14.84 -32.60 -12.81
N LEU A 121 -15.54 -32.16 -13.86
CA LEU A 121 -15.05 -31.10 -14.74
C LEU A 121 -14.93 -29.75 -14.00
N LEU A 122 -15.87 -29.44 -13.12
CA LEU A 122 -15.84 -28.22 -12.32
C LEU A 122 -14.61 -28.19 -11.41
N GLU A 123 -14.30 -29.29 -10.75
CA GLU A 123 -13.10 -29.42 -9.91
C GLU A 123 -11.80 -29.25 -10.74
N ARG A 124 -11.70 -29.93 -11.89
CA ARG A 124 -10.54 -29.79 -12.78
C ARG A 124 -10.34 -28.36 -13.29
N ILE A 125 -11.42 -27.70 -13.70
CA ILE A 125 -11.37 -26.29 -14.14
C ILE A 125 -11.02 -25.38 -12.96
N SER A 126 -11.56 -25.63 -11.77
CA SER A 126 -11.25 -24.85 -10.57
C SER A 126 -9.76 -24.92 -10.21
N ALA A 127 -9.14 -26.10 -10.36
CA ALA A 127 -7.72 -26.30 -10.14
C ALA A 127 -6.88 -25.52 -11.18
N LEU A 128 -7.20 -25.67 -12.47
CA LEU A 128 -6.55 -24.93 -13.56
C LEU A 128 -6.60 -23.41 -13.36
N LEU A 129 -7.77 -22.86 -13.02
CA LEU A 129 -7.93 -21.42 -12.80
C LEU A 129 -7.20 -20.94 -11.54
N SER A 130 -7.11 -21.78 -10.51
CA SER A 130 -6.35 -21.46 -9.29
C SER A 130 -4.85 -21.44 -9.57
N ASP A 131 -4.36 -22.38 -10.39
CA ASP A 131 -2.97 -22.39 -10.88
C ASP A 131 -2.68 -21.14 -11.74
N TYR A 132 -3.62 -20.74 -12.61
CA TYR A 132 -3.50 -19.51 -13.41
C TYR A 132 -3.40 -18.24 -12.57
N GLU A 133 -4.32 -18.03 -11.63
CA GLU A 133 -4.29 -16.85 -10.75
C GLU A 133 -3.05 -16.86 -9.84
N GLY A 134 -2.66 -18.04 -9.34
CA GLY A 134 -1.43 -18.23 -8.58
C GLY A 134 -0.19 -17.87 -9.39
N CYS A 135 -0.14 -18.28 -10.65
CA CYS A 135 0.96 -17.99 -11.57
C CYS A 135 1.08 -16.48 -11.81
N LEU A 136 -0.02 -15.80 -12.16
CA LEU A 136 -0.04 -14.35 -12.35
C LEU A 136 0.37 -13.58 -11.08
N SER A 137 -0.14 -14.01 -9.93
CA SER A 137 0.19 -13.42 -8.63
C SER A 137 1.68 -13.57 -8.33
N ARG A 138 2.26 -14.75 -8.60
CA ARG A 138 3.69 -15.00 -8.40
C ARG A 138 4.55 -14.15 -9.33
N ILE A 139 4.20 -14.06 -10.61
CA ILE A 139 4.88 -13.19 -11.58
C ILE A 139 4.82 -11.72 -11.10
N TRP A 140 3.65 -11.26 -10.66
CA TRP A 140 3.50 -9.90 -10.15
C TRP A 140 4.43 -9.64 -8.97
N VAL A 141 4.43 -10.52 -7.95
CA VAL A 141 5.33 -10.40 -6.78
C VAL A 141 6.80 -10.39 -7.20
N CYS A 142 7.20 -11.22 -8.17
CA CYS A 142 8.58 -11.26 -8.65
C CYS A 142 9.01 -9.96 -9.36
N ARG A 143 8.08 -9.30 -10.03
CA ARG A 143 8.33 -8.05 -10.77
C ARG A 143 8.30 -6.80 -9.89
N VAL A 144 7.70 -6.86 -8.70
CA VAL A 144 7.72 -5.74 -7.75
C VAL A 144 9.14 -5.54 -7.24
N GLU A 145 9.67 -4.33 -7.46
CA GLU A 145 10.96 -3.92 -6.94
C GLU A 145 11.03 -4.08 -5.42
N PRO A 146 12.15 -4.57 -4.88
CA PRO A 146 12.27 -4.76 -3.44
C PRO A 146 12.20 -3.40 -2.78
N LYS A 147 11.42 -3.29 -1.70
CA LYS A 147 11.55 -2.10 -0.85
C LYS A 147 12.91 -2.17 -0.20
N GLU A 148 13.82 -1.29 -0.60
CA GLU A 148 15.16 -1.20 -0.05
C GLU A 148 15.13 -1.11 1.48
N LYS A 149 16.17 -1.66 2.12
CA LYS A 149 16.51 -1.71 3.55
C LYS A 149 15.91 -0.54 4.34
N LYS A 150 14.64 -0.67 4.75
CA LYS A 150 13.84 0.44 5.28
C LYS A 150 14.43 1.02 6.57
N ARG A 151 15.19 0.20 7.30
CA ARG A 151 15.76 0.54 8.60
C ARG A 151 17.20 1.03 8.48
N LYS A 152 17.81 1.04 7.29
CA LYS A 152 19.16 1.56 7.04
C LYS A 152 19.32 2.99 7.58
N ARG A 153 18.38 3.88 7.25
CA ARG A 153 18.38 5.28 7.75
C ARG A 153 18.29 5.38 9.28
N ASP A 154 17.62 4.45 9.93
CA ASP A 154 17.54 4.42 11.40
C ASP A 154 18.87 4.00 12.01
N ILE A 155 19.55 3.02 11.40
CA ILE A 155 20.89 2.59 11.80
C ILE A 155 21.90 3.71 11.59
N GLU A 156 21.91 4.37 10.43
CA GLU A 156 22.77 5.54 10.15
C GLU A 156 22.56 6.63 11.20
N ARG A 157 21.30 6.94 11.55
CA ARG A 157 20.98 7.91 12.60
C ARG A 157 21.51 7.50 13.98
N ILE A 158 21.44 6.20 14.32
CA ILE A 158 21.97 5.69 15.58
C ILE A 158 23.50 5.79 15.60
N LEU A 159 24.17 5.40 14.52
CA LEU A 159 25.64 5.50 14.40
C LEU A 159 26.10 6.95 14.53
N PHE A 160 25.43 7.88 13.84
CA PHE A 160 25.69 9.31 13.96
C PHE A 160 25.50 9.83 15.39
N ALA A 161 24.41 9.45 16.06
CA ALA A 161 24.16 9.83 17.45
C ALA A 161 25.16 9.22 18.46
N ARG A 162 26.03 8.32 18.02
CA ARG A 162 27.12 7.72 18.80
C ARG A 162 28.50 8.26 18.42
N GLY A 163 28.62 9.07 17.38
CA GLY A 163 29.91 9.48 16.81
C GLY A 163 30.66 8.30 16.17
N GLN A 164 29.92 7.35 15.58
CA GLN A 164 30.43 6.09 15.03
C GLN A 164 30.27 6.01 13.50
N GLU A 165 29.81 7.07 12.86
CA GLU A 165 29.54 7.15 11.42
C GLU A 165 30.79 7.01 10.54
N GLU A 166 31.97 7.40 11.04
CA GLU A 166 33.24 7.22 10.34
C GLU A 166 33.89 5.87 10.62
N LEU A 167 33.45 5.17 11.68
CA LEU A 167 34.02 3.89 12.12
C LEU A 167 33.31 2.69 11.47
N TRP A 168 32.02 2.81 11.19
CA TRP A 168 31.20 1.72 10.66
C TRP A 168 30.42 2.14 9.42
N ASP A 169 30.67 1.45 8.30
CA ASP A 169 29.84 1.57 7.11
C ASP A 169 28.62 0.63 7.23
N THR A 170 27.42 1.21 7.14
CA THR A 170 26.18 0.44 7.14
C THR A 170 26.11 -0.58 5.99
N ASP A 171 26.64 -0.26 4.80
CA ASP A 171 26.60 -1.19 3.68
C ASP A 171 27.51 -2.40 3.93
N GLU A 172 28.67 -2.18 4.56
CA GLU A 172 29.55 -3.26 5.00
C GLU A 172 28.88 -4.13 6.07
N LEU A 173 28.22 -3.54 7.07
CA LEU A 173 27.48 -4.29 8.10
C LEU A 173 26.40 -5.18 7.49
N TYR A 174 25.66 -4.67 6.50
CA TYR A 174 24.68 -5.48 5.77
C TYR A 174 25.34 -6.58 4.93
N ALA A 175 26.49 -6.33 4.31
CA ALA A 175 27.21 -7.33 3.52
C ALA A 175 27.74 -8.47 4.40
N GLN A 176 28.32 -8.12 5.56
CA GLN A 176 28.84 -9.09 6.53
C GLN A 176 27.72 -9.97 7.09
N LEU A 177 26.64 -9.39 7.63
CA LEU A 177 25.52 -10.18 8.16
C LEU A 177 24.70 -10.88 7.06
N GLY A 178 24.70 -10.34 5.84
CA GLY A 178 24.02 -10.92 4.69
C GLY A 178 24.62 -12.25 4.21
N SER A 179 25.87 -12.56 4.58
CA SER A 179 26.47 -13.87 4.29
C SER A 179 25.96 -14.99 5.20
N LEU A 180 25.17 -14.67 6.23
CA LEU A 180 24.59 -15.68 7.12
C LEU A 180 23.53 -16.52 6.39
N PRO A 181 23.48 -17.84 6.63
CA PRO A 181 22.46 -18.68 6.04
C PRO A 181 21.06 -18.30 6.59
N PRO A 182 20.01 -18.34 5.75
CA PRO A 182 18.69 -17.81 6.11
C PRO A 182 18.09 -18.50 7.34
N GLU A 183 18.29 -19.81 7.48
CA GLU A 183 17.83 -20.60 8.63
C GLU A 183 18.46 -20.11 9.95
N ARG A 184 19.74 -19.73 9.91
CA ARG A 184 20.44 -19.21 11.07
C ARG A 184 19.96 -17.81 11.44
N VAL A 185 19.69 -16.95 10.46
CA VAL A 185 19.13 -15.62 10.71
C VAL A 185 17.77 -15.74 11.41
N VAL A 186 16.92 -16.69 10.97
CA VAL A 186 15.62 -16.98 11.63
C VAL A 186 15.82 -17.45 13.07
N ALA A 187 16.77 -18.35 13.30
CA ALA A 187 17.07 -18.85 14.65
C ALA A 187 17.57 -17.74 15.58
N ILE A 188 18.48 -16.88 15.12
CA ILE A 188 18.98 -15.74 15.89
C ILE A 188 17.85 -14.76 16.19
N TRP A 189 16.98 -14.48 15.22
CA TRP A 189 15.83 -13.60 15.42
C TRP A 189 14.85 -14.14 16.47
N ALA A 190 14.52 -15.42 16.41
CA ALA A 190 13.70 -16.07 17.44
C ALA A 190 14.36 -16.00 18.82
N ALA A 191 15.69 -16.18 18.88
CA ALA A 191 16.44 -16.06 20.12
C ALA A 191 16.44 -14.62 20.67
N LEU A 192 16.53 -13.59 19.82
CA LEU A 192 16.43 -12.19 20.22
C LEU A 192 15.08 -11.88 20.86
N ASP A 193 13.99 -12.40 20.30
CA ASP A 193 12.64 -12.19 20.83
C ASP A 193 12.44 -12.93 22.17
N ASN A 194 12.85 -14.21 22.22
CA ASN A 194 12.74 -15.04 23.42
C ASN A 194 13.55 -14.50 24.60
N THR A 195 14.77 -14.02 24.34
CA THR A 195 15.64 -13.45 25.37
C THR A 195 15.29 -12.00 25.70
N ARG A 196 14.39 -11.38 24.93
CA ARG A 196 14.04 -9.96 25.00
C ARG A 196 15.29 -9.07 24.99
N TRP A 197 16.06 -9.17 23.92
CA TRP A 197 17.33 -8.46 23.67
C TRP A 197 17.41 -7.04 24.24
N GLN A 198 16.37 -6.23 24.06
CA GLN A 198 16.28 -4.85 24.55
C GLN A 198 16.40 -4.69 26.08
N PHE A 199 16.20 -5.74 26.87
CA PHE A 199 16.23 -5.73 28.33
C PHE A 199 17.44 -6.48 28.93
N LEU A 200 18.29 -7.08 28.09
CA LEU A 200 19.46 -7.81 28.59
C LEU A 200 20.49 -6.86 29.23
N THR A 201 21.19 -7.34 30.26
CA THR A 201 22.35 -6.65 30.83
C THR A 201 23.56 -6.77 29.90
N GLU A 202 24.60 -5.98 30.12
CA GLU A 202 25.81 -5.99 29.29
C GLU A 202 26.48 -7.38 29.23
N GLU A 203 26.62 -8.05 30.37
CA GLU A 203 27.14 -9.43 30.44
C GLU A 203 26.27 -10.43 29.68
N GLN A 204 24.95 -10.32 29.81
CA GLN A 204 24.00 -11.19 29.10
C GLN A 204 24.01 -10.95 27.60
N ARG A 205 24.21 -9.70 27.15
CA ARG A 205 24.38 -9.36 25.73
C ARG A 205 25.63 -9.99 25.17
N MET A 206 26.73 -9.93 25.91
CA MET A 206 27.98 -10.57 25.50
C MET A 206 27.84 -12.08 25.38
N GLN A 207 27.23 -12.72 26.37
CA GLN A 207 26.95 -14.16 26.29
C GLN A 207 26.05 -14.51 25.10
N PHE A 208 25.03 -13.68 24.83
CA PHE A 208 24.16 -13.87 23.68
C PHE A 208 24.95 -13.80 22.36
N LEU A 209 25.76 -12.76 22.18
CA LEU A 209 26.54 -12.54 20.96
C LEU A 209 27.59 -13.64 20.76
N LEU A 210 28.28 -14.07 21.82
CA LEU A 210 29.21 -15.21 21.78
C LEU A 210 28.52 -16.52 21.38
N THR A 211 27.27 -16.72 21.83
CA THR A 211 26.52 -17.96 21.54
C THR A 211 26.02 -17.99 20.10
N TRP A 212 25.50 -16.86 19.60
CA TRP A 212 24.74 -16.81 18.34
C TRP A 212 25.54 -16.28 17.14
N LEU A 213 26.53 -15.42 17.39
CA LEU A 213 27.32 -14.70 16.39
C LEU A 213 28.84 -14.70 16.72
N PRO A 214 29.46 -15.84 17.08
CA PRO A 214 30.87 -15.87 17.48
C PRO A 214 31.83 -15.37 16.39
N GLU A 215 31.46 -15.46 15.11
CA GLU A 215 32.33 -15.02 14.01
C GLU A 215 32.41 -13.49 13.87
N TYR A 216 31.58 -12.75 14.59
CA TYR A 216 31.48 -11.29 14.50
C TYR A 216 31.99 -10.60 15.76
N GLU A 217 33.00 -11.18 16.41
CA GLU A 217 33.58 -10.65 17.65
C GLU A 217 34.02 -9.18 17.50
N HIS A 218 34.51 -8.77 16.32
CA HIS A 218 34.86 -7.37 16.03
C HIS A 218 33.66 -6.41 16.06
N LEU A 219 32.43 -6.90 15.88
CA LEU A 219 31.19 -6.10 15.94
C LEU A 219 30.53 -6.10 17.33
N PHE A 220 31.09 -6.84 18.29
CA PHE A 220 30.48 -7.03 19.60
C PHE A 220 30.34 -5.73 20.38
N ASP A 221 31.35 -4.87 20.32
CA ASP A 221 31.32 -3.54 20.92
C ASP A 221 30.19 -2.68 20.31
N LEU A 222 30.02 -2.74 18.99
CA LEU A 222 28.95 -2.03 18.28
C LEU A 222 27.56 -2.51 18.70
N PHE A 223 27.34 -3.83 18.74
CA PHE A 223 26.04 -4.41 19.08
C PHE A 223 25.70 -4.33 20.57
N SER A 224 26.71 -4.32 21.45
CA SER A 224 26.50 -4.28 22.91
C SER A 224 26.29 -2.88 23.46
N ASP A 225 26.77 -1.86 22.76
CA ASP A 225 26.45 -0.47 23.06
C ASP A 225 24.96 -0.24 22.86
N PHE A 226 24.23 0.19 23.89
CA PHE A 226 22.79 0.49 23.85
C PHE A 226 22.49 1.99 23.87
N ARG A 227 23.51 2.85 23.92
CA ARG A 227 23.35 4.32 23.91
C ARG A 227 22.65 4.77 22.64
N SER A 228 21.91 5.86 22.73
CA SER A 228 21.19 6.46 21.58
C SER A 228 20.28 5.46 20.84
N GLY A 229 19.78 4.44 21.53
CA GLY A 229 18.82 3.47 20.98
C GLY A 229 19.42 2.34 20.14
N GLY A 230 20.74 2.13 20.14
CA GLY A 230 21.32 1.12 19.25
C GLY A 230 21.31 -0.32 19.71
N TYR A 231 20.57 -0.66 20.78
CA TYR A 231 20.02 -2.02 20.90
C TYR A 231 19.25 -2.43 19.63
N ARG A 232 18.73 -1.45 18.89
CA ARG A 232 18.05 -1.64 17.60
C ARG A 232 18.99 -1.93 16.44
N VAL A 233 20.30 -1.68 16.52
CA VAL A 233 21.21 -1.84 15.37
C VAL A 233 21.18 -3.29 14.88
N LEU A 234 21.48 -4.25 15.76
CA LEU A 234 21.45 -5.67 15.42
C LEU A 234 20.05 -6.13 14.99
N SER A 235 19.01 -5.75 15.74
CA SER A 235 17.63 -6.13 15.41
C SER A 235 17.17 -5.55 14.07
N ASN A 236 17.52 -4.30 13.76
CA ASN A 236 17.15 -3.67 12.49
C ASN A 236 17.88 -4.32 11.31
N LEU A 237 19.18 -4.62 11.45
CA LEU A 237 19.97 -5.33 10.45
C LEU A 237 19.37 -6.71 10.15
N LEU A 238 19.18 -7.54 11.19
CA LEU A 238 18.61 -8.88 11.02
C LEU A 238 17.18 -8.84 10.49
N CYS A 239 16.36 -7.89 10.91
CA CYS A 239 14.98 -7.78 10.41
C CYS A 239 14.93 -7.44 8.92
N ASP A 240 15.79 -6.54 8.45
CA ASP A 240 15.90 -6.22 7.04
C ASP A 240 16.44 -7.41 6.23
N ILE A 241 17.45 -8.14 6.73
CA ILE A 241 17.99 -9.35 6.10
C ILE A 241 16.94 -10.47 6.04
N LEU A 242 16.15 -10.67 7.10
CA LEU A 242 15.04 -11.63 7.09
C LEU A 242 14.01 -11.28 6.03
N GLN A 243 13.64 -10.01 5.93
CA GLN A 243 12.69 -9.54 4.92
C GLN A 243 13.26 -9.72 3.51
N GLU A 244 14.56 -9.52 3.32
CA GLU A 244 15.25 -9.77 2.06
C GLU A 244 15.23 -11.26 1.71
N ASN A 245 15.59 -12.14 2.65
CA ASN A 245 15.54 -13.59 2.46
C ASN A 245 14.13 -14.08 2.13
N GLU A 246 13.10 -13.58 2.82
CA GLU A 246 11.71 -13.88 2.48
C GLU A 246 11.34 -13.41 1.08
N GLN A 247 11.80 -12.21 0.68
CA GLN A 247 11.56 -11.68 -0.66
C GLN A 247 12.27 -12.52 -1.73
N GLN A 248 13.50 -12.96 -1.49
CA GLN A 248 14.23 -13.86 -2.39
C GLN A 248 13.49 -15.18 -2.56
N THR A 249 13.02 -15.80 -1.48
CA THR A 249 12.18 -17.01 -1.55
C THR A 249 10.87 -16.75 -2.28
N LYS A 250 10.22 -15.60 -2.03
CA LYS A 250 8.99 -15.21 -2.74
C LYS A 250 9.22 -14.99 -4.25
N ARG A 251 10.43 -14.58 -4.65
CA ARG A 251 10.86 -14.33 -6.03
C ARG A 251 11.22 -15.58 -6.82
N GLN A 252 11.33 -16.73 -6.18
CA GLN A 252 11.50 -17.99 -6.90
C GLN A 252 10.24 -18.27 -7.72
N LEU A 253 10.42 -18.32 -9.05
CA LEU A 253 9.33 -18.57 -10.00
C LEU A 253 8.84 -20.01 -9.88
N HIS A 254 9.76 -20.97 -9.85
CA HIS A 254 9.48 -22.39 -9.57
C HIS A 254 9.75 -22.71 -8.10
N ARG A 255 8.87 -23.49 -7.49
CA ARG A 255 8.95 -23.94 -6.10
C ARG A 255 8.75 -25.46 -6.02
N PRO A 256 9.39 -26.14 -5.05
CA PRO A 256 9.16 -27.56 -4.83
C PRO A 256 7.72 -27.78 -4.37
N GLY A 257 6.89 -28.38 -5.22
CA GLY A 257 5.46 -28.63 -4.99
C GLY A 257 4.50 -27.91 -5.95
N ASP A 258 5.02 -27.20 -6.95
CA ASP A 258 4.17 -26.64 -8.01
C ASP A 258 3.52 -27.76 -8.85
N SER A 259 2.30 -27.48 -9.33
CA SER A 259 1.54 -28.35 -10.23
C SER A 259 2.19 -28.41 -11.62
N PRO A 260 2.10 -29.53 -12.36
CA PRO A 260 2.59 -29.58 -13.74
C PRO A 260 1.92 -28.54 -14.64
N VAL A 261 0.66 -28.20 -14.36
CA VAL A 261 -0.06 -27.12 -15.05
C VAL A 261 0.56 -25.76 -14.73
N PHE A 262 0.93 -25.54 -13.47
CA PHE A 262 1.58 -24.30 -13.04
C PHE A 262 2.95 -24.13 -13.73
N ASP A 263 3.76 -25.19 -13.80
CA ASP A 263 5.06 -25.15 -14.47
C ASP A 263 4.93 -24.81 -15.95
N ASP A 264 3.95 -25.40 -16.64
CA ASP A 264 3.65 -25.12 -18.05
C ASP A 264 3.20 -23.66 -18.28
N LEU A 265 2.41 -23.11 -17.36
CA LEU A 265 2.03 -21.68 -17.38
C LEU A 265 3.23 -20.76 -17.12
N MET A 266 4.12 -21.14 -16.20
CA MET A 266 5.33 -20.39 -15.89
C MET A 266 6.35 -20.47 -17.03
N GLU A 267 6.45 -21.60 -17.72
CA GLU A 267 7.27 -21.76 -18.93
C GLU A 267 6.77 -20.85 -20.05
N ALA A 268 5.45 -20.71 -20.23
CA ALA A 268 4.88 -19.75 -21.18
C ALA A 268 5.25 -18.30 -20.84
N TYR A 269 5.40 -17.97 -19.56
CA TYR A 269 5.92 -16.67 -19.13
C TYR A 269 7.42 -16.51 -19.45
N LEU A 270 8.24 -17.53 -19.23
CA LEU A 270 9.68 -17.48 -19.46
C LEU A 270 10.05 -17.45 -20.95
N THR A 271 9.29 -18.17 -21.78
CA THR A 271 9.53 -18.28 -23.23
C THR A 271 8.87 -17.16 -24.05
N LYS A 272 8.16 -16.23 -23.39
CA LYS A 272 7.45 -15.15 -24.06
C LYS A 272 8.40 -14.23 -24.82
N ARG A 273 7.89 -13.62 -25.89
CA ARG A 273 8.62 -12.57 -26.61
C ARG A 273 8.79 -11.33 -25.71
N ASN A 274 9.91 -10.63 -25.83
CA ASN A 274 10.17 -9.41 -25.02
C ASN A 274 9.08 -8.34 -25.21
N SER A 275 8.50 -8.24 -26.41
CA SER A 275 7.42 -7.32 -26.73
C SER A 275 6.03 -7.75 -26.21
N GLN A 276 5.87 -9.00 -25.78
CA GLN A 276 4.59 -9.55 -25.36
C GLN A 276 4.36 -9.33 -23.86
N HIS A 277 3.14 -8.89 -23.51
CA HIS A 277 2.72 -8.76 -22.13
C HIS A 277 2.65 -10.14 -21.46
N TYR A 278 3.17 -10.24 -20.24
CA TYR A 278 3.22 -11.51 -19.50
C TYR A 278 1.84 -12.14 -19.30
N ARG A 279 0.83 -11.31 -19.02
CA ARG A 279 -0.55 -11.78 -18.82
C ARG A 279 -1.10 -12.46 -20.06
N GLU A 280 -0.80 -11.92 -21.24
CA GLU A 280 -1.23 -12.47 -22.54
C GLU A 280 -0.58 -13.81 -22.85
N ALA A 281 0.72 -13.95 -22.56
CA ALA A 281 1.43 -15.22 -22.76
C ALA A 281 0.85 -16.35 -21.88
N VAL A 282 0.63 -16.04 -20.59
CA VAL A 282 0.06 -17.00 -19.63
C VAL A 282 -1.41 -17.29 -19.93
N SER A 283 -2.22 -16.28 -20.28
CA SER A 283 -3.64 -16.46 -20.62
C SER A 283 -3.81 -17.31 -21.88
N THR A 284 -2.95 -17.11 -22.89
CA THR A 284 -2.95 -17.93 -24.12
C THR A 284 -2.66 -19.39 -23.82
N ARG A 285 -1.71 -19.69 -22.92
CA ARG A 285 -1.40 -21.07 -22.52
C ARG A 285 -2.53 -21.67 -21.70
N CYS A 286 -3.06 -20.94 -20.72
CA CYS A 286 -4.21 -21.37 -19.92
C CYS A 286 -5.44 -21.66 -20.78
N ARG A 287 -5.68 -20.86 -21.82
CA ARG A 287 -6.76 -21.06 -22.80
C ARG A 287 -6.59 -22.36 -23.58
N LYS A 288 -5.37 -22.73 -23.98
CA LYS A 288 -5.11 -24.01 -24.64
C LYS A 288 -5.44 -25.19 -23.72
N LEU A 289 -4.96 -25.16 -22.47
CA LEU A 289 -5.25 -26.20 -21.48
C LEU A 289 -6.75 -26.29 -21.17
N LEU A 290 -7.44 -25.16 -21.07
CA LEU A 290 -8.89 -25.13 -20.87
C LEU A 290 -9.65 -25.79 -22.04
N ASN A 291 -9.20 -25.55 -23.28
CA ASN A 291 -9.81 -26.11 -24.49
C ASN A 291 -9.61 -27.64 -24.61
N GLU A 292 -8.56 -28.19 -24.01
CA GLU A 292 -8.33 -29.64 -23.93
C GLU A 292 -9.31 -30.31 -22.97
N ILE A 293 -9.76 -29.60 -21.92
CA ILE A 293 -10.68 -30.11 -20.91
C ILE A 293 -12.14 -29.97 -21.38
N VAL A 294 -12.53 -28.76 -21.84
CA VAL A 294 -13.93 -28.44 -22.18
C VAL A 294 -14.01 -27.55 -23.42
N ARG A 295 -15.08 -27.71 -24.20
CA ARG A 295 -15.37 -26.84 -25.34
C ARG A 295 -15.50 -25.36 -24.90
N PRO A 296 -14.93 -24.41 -25.64
CA PRO A 296 -14.96 -22.98 -25.31
C PRO A 296 -16.32 -22.42 -24.91
N GLN A 297 -17.39 -22.80 -25.63
CA GLN A 297 -18.75 -22.31 -25.38
C GLN A 297 -19.28 -22.78 -24.02
N THR A 298 -18.98 -24.04 -23.66
CA THR A 298 -19.41 -24.61 -22.39
C THR A 298 -18.55 -24.12 -21.22
N ALA A 299 -17.28 -23.81 -21.48
CA ALA A 299 -16.35 -23.32 -20.45
C ALA A 299 -16.85 -22.03 -19.77
N VAL A 300 -17.55 -21.14 -20.49
CA VAL A 300 -18.15 -19.92 -19.92
C VAL A 300 -19.06 -20.26 -18.73
N ARG A 301 -19.86 -21.32 -18.84
CA ARG A 301 -20.78 -21.77 -17.77
C ARG A 301 -20.01 -22.24 -16.54
N TYR A 302 -18.94 -23.00 -16.73
CA TYR A 302 -18.12 -23.49 -15.62
C TYR A 302 -17.37 -22.37 -14.91
N VAL A 303 -16.76 -21.43 -15.65
CA VAL A 303 -16.06 -20.29 -15.05
C VAL A 303 -17.02 -19.37 -14.28
N GLU A 304 -18.23 -19.15 -14.82
CA GLU A 304 -19.28 -18.38 -14.14
C GLU A 304 -19.80 -19.10 -12.89
N ALA A 305 -19.97 -20.43 -12.94
CA ALA A 305 -20.38 -21.23 -11.79
C ALA A 305 -19.37 -21.14 -10.63
N LEU A 306 -18.08 -21.02 -10.94
CA LEU A 306 -16.99 -20.78 -9.99
C LEU A 306 -16.93 -19.33 -9.48
N GLY A 307 -17.76 -18.41 -9.99
CA GLY A 307 -17.81 -17.02 -9.58
C GLY A 307 -16.64 -16.17 -10.07
N LYS A 308 -15.83 -16.66 -11.02
CA LYS A 308 -14.62 -15.99 -11.51
C LYS A 308 -14.87 -15.19 -12.79
N ARG A 309 -15.82 -14.23 -12.73
CA ARG A 309 -16.27 -13.43 -13.89
C ARG A 309 -15.15 -12.62 -14.55
N ASN A 310 -14.20 -12.14 -13.75
CA ASN A 310 -13.02 -11.42 -14.22
C ASN A 310 -12.17 -12.25 -15.19
N LEU A 311 -12.13 -13.57 -15.01
CA LEU A 311 -11.35 -14.47 -15.87
C LEU A 311 -12.02 -14.73 -17.23
N LEU A 312 -13.33 -14.49 -17.35
CA LEU A 312 -14.02 -14.59 -18.64
C LEU A 312 -13.44 -13.61 -19.66
N TRP A 313 -13.16 -12.37 -19.23
CA TRP A 313 -12.56 -11.33 -20.07
C TRP A 313 -11.12 -11.65 -20.46
N ASP A 314 -10.39 -12.38 -19.62
CA ASP A 314 -9.00 -12.76 -19.86
C ASP A 314 -8.85 -13.97 -20.78
N LEU A 315 -9.75 -14.96 -20.64
CA LEU A 315 -9.58 -16.29 -21.24
C LEU A 315 -10.59 -16.60 -22.33
N LEU A 316 -11.81 -16.04 -22.25
CA LEU A 316 -12.99 -16.47 -23.02
C LEU A 316 -13.69 -15.33 -23.77
N LEU A 317 -13.02 -14.19 -23.96
CA LEU A 317 -13.59 -13.00 -24.59
C LEU A 317 -14.21 -13.28 -25.97
N ASP A 318 -13.55 -14.16 -26.73
CA ASP A 318 -13.94 -14.58 -28.08
C ASP A 318 -15.22 -15.42 -28.15
N VAL A 319 -15.64 -16.01 -27.03
CA VAL A 319 -16.81 -16.93 -26.97
C VAL A 319 -17.86 -16.44 -25.95
N LEU A 320 -17.69 -15.23 -25.43
CA LEU A 320 -18.58 -14.67 -24.43
C LEU A 320 -19.91 -14.24 -25.04
N GLU A 321 -19.87 -13.57 -26.20
CA GLU A 321 -21.02 -12.94 -26.87
C GLU A 321 -22.27 -13.86 -26.98
N PRO A 322 -22.17 -15.12 -27.45
CA PRO A 322 -23.34 -15.99 -27.61
C PRO A 322 -24.02 -16.41 -26.30
N ASN A 323 -23.33 -16.22 -25.16
CA ASN A 323 -23.83 -16.62 -23.85
C ASN A 323 -24.48 -15.45 -23.09
N VAL A 324 -24.25 -14.21 -23.54
CA VAL A 324 -24.74 -13.00 -22.87
C VAL A 324 -26.17 -12.69 -23.31
N LEU A 325 -26.97 -12.16 -22.39
CA LEU A 325 -28.31 -11.67 -22.69
C LEU A 325 -28.24 -10.36 -23.45
N GLU A 326 -28.89 -10.29 -24.62
CA GLU A 326 -29.11 -9.02 -25.31
C GLU A 326 -30.06 -8.15 -24.46
N VAL A 327 -29.52 -7.08 -23.90
CA VAL A 327 -30.33 -6.03 -23.30
C VAL A 327 -30.58 -4.99 -24.37
N HIS A 328 -31.80 -4.97 -24.92
CA HIS A 328 -32.25 -3.81 -25.69
C HIS A 328 -32.31 -2.63 -24.74
N HIS A 329 -31.30 -1.76 -24.79
CA HIS A 329 -31.43 -0.43 -24.23
C HIS A 329 -32.58 0.24 -25.00
N ALA A 330 -33.71 0.47 -24.31
CA ALA A 330 -34.74 1.33 -24.82
C ALA A 330 -34.11 2.70 -25.13
N GLU A 331 -34.30 3.17 -26.36
CA GLU A 331 -33.94 4.53 -26.80
C GLU A 331 -34.58 5.61 -25.91
#